data_AF-A0A1X9ZB92-F1
#
_entry.id   AF-A0A1X9ZB92-F1
#
_cell.length_a   1.000
_cell.length_b   1.000
_cell.length_c   1.000
_cell.angle_alpha   90.00
_cell.angle_beta   90.00
_cell.angle_gamma   90.00
#
_symmetry.space_group_name_H-M   'P 1'
#
loop_
_entity.id
_entity.type
_entity.pdbx_description
1 polymer ?
#
loop_
_entity_poly.entity_id
_entity_poly.type
_entity_poly.pdbx_seq_one_letter_code
_entity_poly.pdbx_strand_id
1 'polypeptide(L)'
;MSYSVQCYLCEAIKIKELYASKNQASFEKLSRALSEELNGLDNDFEDEIDSRKNAKEILRDFINGEVRFPDLAFMYGYVYEKICEYYGELISPPSGDFSTAYYWSLNKETYKIFVPIPTPEDFPEIYSISTSELLNESYRFLSGPKRENIDQEYLESEKEDFRFAFDKAIQQNKDLVFFLY
;
A
#
# COMPACT_ATOMS: atom_id res chain seq x y z
N MET A 1 -16.78 3.40 11.26
CA MET A 1 -15.96 3.12 10.07
C MET A 1 -15.33 1.77 10.29
N SER A 2 -15.44 0.85 9.32
CA SER A 2 -14.78 -0.45 9.40
C SER A 2 -13.43 -0.30 8.75
N TYR A 3 -12.38 -0.58 9.51
CA TYR A 3 -11.01 -0.58 9.00
C TYR A 3 -10.80 -1.77 8.06
N SER A 4 -9.85 -1.69 7.14
CA SER A 4 -9.51 -2.79 6.23
C SER A 4 -8.03 -2.81 5.90
N VAL A 5 -7.50 -4.01 5.65
CA VAL A 5 -6.13 -4.19 5.15
C VAL A 5 -6.19 -4.69 3.72
N GLN A 6 -5.74 -3.88 2.78
CA GLN A 6 -5.51 -4.26 1.39
C GLN A 6 -4.09 -4.79 1.24
N CYS A 7 -3.91 -5.78 0.36
CA CYS A 7 -2.63 -6.44 0.15
C CYS A 7 -2.38 -6.66 -1.34
N TYR A 8 -1.23 -6.18 -1.82
CA TYR A 8 -0.87 -6.24 -3.23
C TYR A 8 0.43 -7.00 -3.42
N LEU A 9 0.45 -7.85 -4.45
CA LEU A 9 1.69 -8.39 -5.02
C LEU A 9 2.13 -7.43 -6.12
N CYS A 10 3.30 -6.80 -5.97
CA CYS A 10 3.74 -5.71 -6.83
C CYS A 10 5.10 -5.99 -7.48
N GLU A 11 5.41 -5.22 -8.51
CA GLU A 11 6.76 -5.10 -9.08
C GLU A 11 7.43 -3.81 -8.58
N ALA A 12 8.11 -3.86 -7.43
CA ALA A 12 8.71 -2.68 -6.81
C ALA A 12 9.75 -2.01 -7.72
N ILE A 13 10.41 -2.77 -8.58
CA ILE A 13 11.35 -2.23 -9.58
C ILE A 13 10.63 -1.23 -10.51
N LYS A 14 9.46 -1.58 -11.05
CA LYS A 14 8.72 -0.69 -11.95
C LYS A 14 8.24 0.58 -11.24
N ILE A 15 7.82 0.44 -9.99
CA ILE A 15 7.39 1.57 -9.15
C ILE A 15 8.57 2.52 -8.88
N LYS A 16 9.72 1.97 -8.50
CA LYS A 16 10.96 2.75 -8.25
C LYS A 16 11.50 3.40 -9.52
N GLU A 17 11.42 2.72 -10.67
CA GLU A 17 11.80 3.28 -11.97
C GLU A 17 10.85 4.38 -12.43
N LEU A 18 9.58 4.34 -12.03
CA LEU A 18 8.60 5.38 -12.33
C LEU A 18 8.84 6.65 -11.49
N TYR A 19 9.11 6.47 -10.20
CA TYR A 19 9.32 7.56 -9.25
C TYR A 19 10.54 8.41 -9.63
N ALA A 20 10.38 9.74 -9.60
CA ALA A 20 11.42 10.70 -9.98
C ALA A 20 12.01 10.52 -11.41
N SER A 21 11.36 9.75 -12.28
CA SER A 21 11.80 9.52 -13.66
C SER A 21 11.66 10.75 -14.56
N LYS A 22 10.78 11.69 -14.19
CA LYS A 22 10.39 12.86 -14.99
C LYS A 22 9.94 12.49 -16.41
N ASN A 23 9.48 11.25 -16.59
CA ASN A 23 9.07 10.73 -17.88
C ASN A 23 7.62 11.14 -18.18
N GLN A 24 7.47 12.17 -19.00
CA GLN A 24 6.16 12.69 -19.37
C GLN A 24 5.29 11.67 -20.12
N ALA A 25 5.90 10.78 -20.92
CA ALA A 25 5.15 9.72 -21.60
C ALA A 25 4.58 8.70 -20.60
N SER A 26 5.31 8.39 -19.52
CA SER A 26 4.80 7.58 -18.42
C SER A 26 3.65 8.29 -17.71
N PHE A 27 3.76 9.60 -17.44
CA PHE A 27 2.68 10.38 -16.84
C PHE A 27 1.40 10.35 -17.69
N GLU A 28 1.50 10.61 -18.99
CA GLU A 28 0.36 10.57 -19.90
C GLU A 28 -0.26 9.17 -19.97
N LYS A 29 0.58 8.13 -19.98
CA LYS A 29 0.11 6.74 -19.99
C LYS A 29 -0.64 6.38 -18.71
N LEU A 30 -0.04 6.62 -17.54
CA LEU A 30 -0.65 6.28 -16.25
C LEU A 30 -1.88 7.14 -15.96
N SER A 31 -1.82 8.46 -16.20
CA SER A 31 -2.98 9.33 -15.93
C SER A 31 -4.20 8.98 -16.77
N ARG A 32 -4.00 8.44 -17.97
CA ARG A 32 -5.09 7.89 -18.77
C ARG A 32 -5.55 6.53 -18.28
N ALA A 33 -4.62 5.65 -17.91
CA ALA A 33 -4.94 4.30 -17.47
C ALA A 33 -5.67 4.28 -16.13
N LEU A 34 -5.36 5.22 -15.24
CA LEU A 34 -5.93 5.36 -13.89
C LEU A 34 -6.97 6.49 -13.81
N SER A 35 -7.54 6.92 -14.94
CA SER A 35 -8.35 8.14 -14.95
C SER A 35 -9.62 8.01 -14.11
N GLU A 36 -10.24 6.83 -14.05
CA GLU A 36 -11.47 6.62 -13.29
C GLU A 36 -11.17 6.58 -11.79
N GLU A 37 -10.09 5.91 -11.41
CA GLU A 37 -9.62 5.77 -10.02
C GLU A 37 -9.16 7.12 -9.46
N LEU A 38 -8.40 7.90 -10.23
CA LEU A 38 -7.97 9.24 -9.82
C LEU A 38 -9.17 10.19 -9.65
N ASN A 39 -10.15 10.13 -10.54
CA ASN A 39 -11.38 10.92 -10.39
C ASN A 39 -12.22 10.44 -9.19
N GLY A 40 -12.20 9.14 -8.90
CA GLY A 40 -12.83 8.57 -7.70
C GLY A 40 -12.24 9.15 -6.42
N LEU A 41 -10.91 9.17 -6.32
CA LEU A 41 -10.20 9.80 -5.20
C LEU A 41 -10.55 11.29 -5.09
N ASP A 42 -10.62 12.02 -6.21
CA ASP A 42 -10.99 13.44 -6.17
C ASP A 42 -12.41 13.66 -5.65
N ASN A 43 -13.36 12.76 -5.96
CA ASN A 43 -14.72 12.83 -5.43
C ASN A 43 -14.79 12.49 -3.93
N ASP A 44 -14.03 11.48 -3.49
CA ASP A 44 -14.01 11.05 -2.08
C ASP A 44 -13.45 12.15 -1.16
N PHE A 45 -12.55 12.98 -1.68
CA PHE A 45 -11.86 14.04 -0.92
C PHE A 45 -12.20 15.46 -1.41
N GLU A 46 -13.36 15.66 -2.03
CA GLU A 46 -13.74 16.94 -2.69
C GLU A 46 -13.60 18.17 -1.79
N ASP A 47 -13.81 18.00 -0.47
CA ASP A 47 -13.72 19.06 0.54
C ASP A 47 -12.27 19.42 0.92
N GLU A 48 -11.29 18.57 0.61
CA GLU A 48 -9.88 18.72 0.96
C GLU A 48 -9.02 19.17 -0.22
N ILE A 49 -9.57 19.16 -1.43
CA ILE A 49 -8.85 19.37 -2.69
C ILE A 49 -9.34 20.61 -3.46
N ASP A 50 -8.60 21.01 -4.50
CA ASP A 50 -9.02 22.07 -5.41
C ASP A 50 -8.53 21.85 -6.85
N SER A 51 -8.89 22.75 -7.78
CA SER A 51 -8.48 22.68 -9.20
C SER A 51 -6.97 22.47 -9.47
N ARG A 52 -6.10 22.81 -8.52
CA ARG A 52 -4.64 22.73 -8.59
C ARG A 52 -4.04 21.67 -7.66
N LYS A 53 -4.85 21.11 -6.76
CA LYS A 53 -4.48 20.09 -5.78
C LYS A 53 -5.42 18.92 -5.99
N ASN A 54 -5.05 17.89 -6.75
CA ASN A 54 -5.91 16.74 -7.02
C ASN A 54 -5.06 15.49 -7.27
N ALA A 55 -5.68 14.31 -7.30
CA ALA A 55 -5.00 13.03 -7.44
C ALA A 55 -4.11 12.96 -8.70
N LYS A 56 -4.52 13.60 -9.80
CA LYS A 56 -3.72 13.67 -11.03
C LYS A 56 -2.46 14.52 -10.86
N GLU A 57 -2.52 15.63 -10.13
CA GLU A 57 -1.34 16.42 -9.77
C GLU A 57 -0.41 15.67 -8.81
N ILE A 58 -0.96 14.85 -7.91
CA ILE A 58 -0.18 13.98 -7.02
C ILE A 58 0.53 12.87 -7.81
N LEU A 59 -0.12 12.28 -8.81
CA LEU A 59 0.55 11.36 -9.75
C LEU A 59 1.70 12.04 -10.51
N ARG A 60 1.53 13.32 -10.88
CA ARG A 60 2.61 14.10 -11.50
C ARG A 60 3.78 14.30 -10.54
N ASP A 61 3.49 14.64 -9.29
CA ASP A 61 4.48 14.79 -8.22
C ASP A 61 5.29 13.51 -8.04
N PHE A 62 4.60 12.36 -7.96
CA PHE A 62 5.22 11.06 -7.86
C PHE A 62 6.24 10.81 -9.00
N ILE A 63 5.83 11.06 -10.24
CA ILE A 63 6.69 10.86 -11.42
C ILE A 63 7.85 11.85 -11.47
N ASN A 64 7.66 13.06 -10.97
CA ASN A 64 8.71 14.08 -10.90
C ASN A 64 9.63 13.93 -9.69
N GLY A 65 9.24 13.13 -8.68
CA GLY A 65 9.95 13.02 -7.41
C GLY A 65 9.80 14.26 -6.54
N GLU A 66 8.66 14.94 -6.66
CA GLU A 66 8.35 16.19 -5.98
C GLU A 66 7.30 15.96 -4.89
N VAL A 67 7.28 16.87 -3.91
CA VAL A 67 6.21 16.94 -2.91
C VAL A 67 5.74 18.39 -2.86
N ARG A 68 4.82 18.76 -3.76
CA ARG A 68 4.27 20.12 -3.84
C ARG A 68 3.16 20.35 -2.81
N PHE A 69 2.49 19.28 -2.36
CA PHE A 69 1.31 19.35 -1.49
C PHE A 69 1.46 18.48 -0.23
N PRO A 70 2.42 18.78 0.66
CA PRO A 70 2.69 17.94 1.83
C PRO A 70 1.50 17.82 2.79
N ASP A 71 0.57 18.79 2.77
CA ASP A 71 -0.70 18.77 3.49
C ASP A 71 -1.64 17.65 3.01
N LEU A 72 -1.45 17.12 1.80
CA LEU A 72 -2.21 16.02 1.23
C LEU A 72 -1.46 14.68 1.30
N ALA A 73 -0.70 14.43 2.37
CA ALA A 73 0.06 13.20 2.56
C ALA A 73 -0.79 11.92 2.37
N PHE A 74 -2.07 11.95 2.79
CA PHE A 74 -3.01 10.85 2.57
C PHE A 74 -3.21 10.58 1.07
N MET A 75 -3.36 11.62 0.26
CA MET A 75 -3.57 11.50 -1.18
C MET A 75 -2.34 10.92 -1.89
N TYR A 76 -1.12 11.22 -1.42
CA TYR A 76 0.08 10.51 -1.90
C TYR A 76 -0.01 9.01 -1.61
N GLY A 77 -0.52 8.63 -0.45
CA GLY A 77 -0.76 7.22 -0.09
C GLY A 77 -1.79 6.54 -0.99
N TYR A 78 -2.94 7.16 -1.22
CA TYR A 78 -3.98 6.62 -2.12
C TYR A 78 -3.52 6.53 -3.58
N VAL A 79 -2.84 7.55 -4.11
CA VAL A 79 -2.28 7.50 -5.46
C VAL A 79 -1.19 6.43 -5.55
N TYR A 80 -0.37 6.27 -4.51
CA TYR A 80 0.61 5.19 -4.43
C TYR A 80 -0.04 3.81 -4.46
N GLU A 81 -1.16 3.60 -3.78
CA GLU A 81 -1.94 2.36 -3.89
C GLU A 81 -2.36 2.08 -5.33
N LYS A 82 -2.89 3.08 -6.06
CA LYS A 82 -3.30 2.89 -7.46
C LYS A 82 -2.13 2.57 -8.38
N ILE A 83 -0.93 3.08 -8.08
CA ILE A 83 0.30 2.71 -8.79
C ILE A 83 0.70 1.26 -8.45
N CYS A 84 0.62 0.86 -7.18
CA CYS A 84 0.87 -0.51 -6.74
C CYS A 84 -0.07 -1.51 -7.41
N GLU A 85 -1.35 -1.18 -7.48
CA GLU A 85 -2.39 -1.95 -8.17
C GLU A 85 -2.10 -2.04 -9.68
N TYR A 86 -1.74 -0.93 -10.33
CA TYR A 86 -1.42 -0.91 -11.76
C TYR A 86 -0.23 -1.82 -12.13
N TYR A 87 0.77 -1.91 -11.24
CA TYR A 87 1.97 -2.75 -11.42
C TYR A 87 1.92 -4.06 -10.62
N GLY A 88 0.73 -4.46 -10.19
CA GLY A 88 0.56 -5.58 -9.29
C GLY A 88 -0.80 -6.25 -9.42
N GLU A 89 -1.14 -7.00 -8.38
CA GLU A 89 -2.44 -7.62 -8.22
C GLU A 89 -2.86 -7.54 -6.75
N LEU A 90 -4.12 -7.15 -6.51
CA LEU A 90 -4.75 -7.27 -5.20
C LEU A 90 -4.93 -8.76 -4.88
N ILE A 91 -4.56 -9.16 -3.66
CA ILE A 91 -4.80 -10.51 -3.16
C ILE A 91 -5.65 -10.47 -1.89
N SER A 92 -6.62 -11.37 -1.82
CA SER A 92 -7.43 -11.60 -0.62
C SER A 92 -6.99 -12.90 0.06
N PRO A 93 -7.02 -12.97 1.39
CA PRO A 93 -6.70 -14.19 2.11
C PRO A 93 -7.84 -15.21 2.01
N PRO A 94 -7.61 -16.49 2.36
CA PRO A 94 -8.63 -17.53 2.33
C PRO A 94 -9.87 -17.24 3.19
N SER A 95 -9.71 -16.50 4.28
CA SER A 95 -10.80 -16.11 5.18
C SER A 95 -11.69 -14.98 4.64
N GLY A 96 -11.27 -14.31 3.56
CA GLY A 96 -11.96 -13.16 2.95
C GLY A 96 -11.20 -11.85 3.13
N ASP A 97 -10.95 -11.43 4.37
CA ASP A 97 -10.32 -10.15 4.71
C ASP A 97 -9.17 -10.35 5.69
N PHE A 98 -8.08 -9.60 5.50
CA PHE A 98 -6.98 -9.58 6.47
C PHE A 98 -7.42 -8.91 7.77
N SER A 99 -7.03 -9.48 8.91
CA SER A 99 -7.35 -8.90 10.20
C SER A 99 -6.60 -7.60 10.47
N THR A 100 -7.36 -6.51 10.55
CA THR A 100 -6.89 -5.18 10.97
C THR A 100 -6.36 -5.22 12.42
N ALA A 101 -7.07 -5.92 13.30
CA ALA A 101 -6.69 -6.09 14.70
C ALA A 101 -5.35 -6.83 14.86
N TYR A 102 -5.07 -7.81 13.99
CA TYR A 102 -3.77 -8.47 13.99
C TYR A 102 -2.70 -7.55 13.45
N TYR A 103 -2.94 -6.91 12.30
CA TYR A 103 -1.99 -5.99 11.66
C TYR A 103 -1.57 -4.85 12.59
N TRP A 104 -2.50 -4.24 13.32
CA TRP A 104 -2.20 -3.19 14.30
C TRP A 104 -1.31 -3.62 15.46
N SER A 105 -1.36 -4.90 15.81
CA SER A 105 -0.54 -5.43 16.91
C SER A 105 0.93 -5.59 16.52
N LEU A 106 1.26 -5.52 15.23
CA LEU A 106 2.63 -5.65 14.74
C LEU A 106 3.46 -4.41 15.08
N ASN A 107 4.76 -4.62 15.34
CA ASN A 107 5.69 -3.51 15.49
C ASN A 107 5.86 -2.79 14.14
N LYS A 108 5.66 -1.46 14.13
CA LYS A 108 5.70 -0.62 12.93
C LYS A 108 7.05 0.05 12.68
N GLU A 109 8.04 -0.12 13.56
CA GLU A 109 9.37 0.50 13.42
C GLU A 109 10.11 0.10 12.13
N THR A 110 9.78 -1.06 11.56
CA THR A 110 10.37 -1.54 10.31
C THR A 110 9.55 -1.17 9.08
N TYR A 111 8.44 -0.44 9.25
CA TYR A 111 7.57 -0.06 8.15
C TYR A 111 8.26 0.94 7.25
N LYS A 112 8.04 0.77 5.95
CA LYS A 112 8.69 1.53 4.90
C LYS A 112 7.86 1.48 3.64
N ILE A 113 8.17 2.40 2.74
CA ILE A 113 7.57 2.52 1.41
C ILE A 113 8.70 2.33 0.39
N PHE A 114 8.41 1.79 -0.79
CA PHE A 114 9.46 1.56 -1.81
C PHE A 114 10.13 2.85 -2.29
N VAL A 115 9.45 3.99 -2.13
CA VAL A 115 9.85 5.31 -2.58
C VAL A 115 9.54 6.37 -1.51
N PRO A 116 10.27 7.49 -1.46
CA PRO A 116 10.14 8.50 -0.41
C PRO A 116 8.97 9.46 -0.68
N ILE A 117 7.73 8.97 -0.55
CA ILE A 117 6.52 9.81 -0.50
C ILE A 117 6.22 10.24 0.94
N PRO A 118 5.47 11.34 1.14
CA PRO A 118 4.99 11.72 2.47
C PRO A 118 4.17 10.59 3.10
N THR A 119 4.43 10.31 4.39
CA THR A 119 3.62 9.37 5.17
C THR A 119 2.46 10.13 5.81
N PRO A 120 1.20 9.72 5.60
CA PRO A 120 0.06 10.36 6.26
C PRO A 120 0.09 10.14 7.77
N GLU A 121 -0.49 11.08 8.52
CA GLU A 121 -0.68 10.93 9.97
C GLU A 121 -1.84 9.99 10.33
N ASP A 122 -2.82 9.85 9.42
CA ASP A 122 -4.03 9.04 9.62
C ASP A 122 -4.01 7.79 8.71
N PHE A 123 -4.54 7.89 7.48
CA PHE A 123 -4.59 6.78 6.52
C PHE A 123 -4.17 7.20 5.10
N PRO A 124 -3.71 6.26 4.26
CA PRO A 124 -3.39 4.87 4.59
C PRO A 124 -2.07 4.70 5.36
N GLU A 125 -2.02 3.72 6.26
CA GLU A 125 -0.75 3.21 6.76
C GLU A 125 -0.18 2.18 5.77
N ILE A 126 1.07 2.39 5.34
CA ILE A 126 1.66 1.66 4.20
C ILE A 126 2.84 0.82 4.69
N TYR A 127 2.88 -0.44 4.29
CA TYR A 127 4.06 -1.27 4.46
C TYR A 127 4.48 -2.02 3.20
N SER A 128 5.63 -1.65 2.64
CA SER A 128 6.23 -2.23 1.44
C SER A 128 7.41 -3.14 1.79
N ILE A 129 7.36 -4.39 1.33
CA ILE A 129 8.34 -5.45 1.62
C ILE A 129 8.94 -5.92 0.31
N SER A 130 10.27 -5.83 0.18
CA SER A 130 10.95 -6.31 -1.02
C SER A 130 11.08 -7.83 -1.01
N THR A 131 11.21 -8.43 -2.21
CA THR A 131 11.48 -9.87 -2.37
C THR A 131 12.64 -10.36 -1.50
N SER A 132 13.69 -9.57 -1.35
CA SER A 132 14.86 -9.90 -0.51
C SER A 132 14.58 -9.97 0.99
N GLU A 133 13.47 -9.42 1.45
CA GLU A 133 13.10 -9.31 2.86
C GLU A 133 11.90 -10.19 3.24
N LEU A 134 11.18 -10.73 2.25
CA LEU A 134 9.96 -11.52 2.47
C LEU A 134 10.11 -12.62 3.52
N LEU A 135 11.22 -13.37 3.49
CA LEU A 135 11.44 -14.43 4.47
C LEU A 135 11.57 -13.87 5.89
N ASN A 136 12.38 -12.83 6.08
CA ASN A 136 12.57 -12.22 7.40
C ASN A 136 11.28 -11.59 7.92
N GLU A 137 10.56 -10.88 7.04
CA GLU A 137 9.30 -10.23 7.41
C GLU A 137 8.17 -11.22 7.65
N SER A 138 8.13 -12.34 6.93
CA SER A 138 7.20 -13.44 7.21
C SER A 138 7.41 -13.99 8.61
N TYR A 139 8.66 -14.27 9.02
CA TYR A 139 8.94 -14.68 10.39
C TYR A 139 8.48 -13.64 11.41
N ARG A 140 8.76 -12.36 11.16
CA ARG A 140 8.35 -11.28 12.07
C ARG A 140 6.84 -11.21 12.20
N PHE A 141 6.10 -11.18 11.09
CA PHE A 141 4.64 -11.17 11.07
C PHE A 141 4.11 -12.35 11.88
N LEU A 142 4.53 -13.58 11.58
CA LEU A 142 4.00 -14.79 12.21
C LEU A 142 4.42 -14.95 13.68
N SER A 143 5.51 -14.32 14.08
CA SER A 143 5.98 -14.20 15.46
C SER A 143 5.34 -13.04 16.24
N GLY A 144 4.38 -12.34 15.62
CA GLY A 144 3.66 -11.21 16.21
C GLY A 144 3.12 -11.48 17.61
N PRO A 145 2.85 -10.43 18.40
CA PRO A 145 2.56 -10.56 19.82
C PRO A 145 1.33 -11.42 20.06
N LYS A 146 1.32 -12.10 21.21
CA LYS A 146 0.08 -12.69 21.71
C LYS A 146 -0.90 -11.55 22.01
N ARG A 147 -2.12 -11.67 21.51
CA ARG A 147 -3.21 -10.76 21.87
C ARG A 147 -3.99 -11.37 23.02
N GLU A 148 -4.27 -10.58 24.04
CA GLU A 148 -5.08 -11.01 25.17
C GLU A 148 -6.56 -11.09 24.77
N ASN A 149 -7.30 -12.03 25.37
CA ASN A 149 -8.75 -12.19 25.17
C ASN A 149 -9.20 -12.56 23.75
N ILE A 150 -8.30 -13.15 22.95
CA ILE A 150 -8.64 -13.77 21.66
C ILE A 150 -8.49 -15.27 21.76
N ASP A 151 -9.37 -16.01 21.08
CA ASP A 151 -9.24 -17.44 20.96
C ASP A 151 -7.98 -17.81 20.15
N GLN A 152 -7.29 -18.86 20.56
CA GLN A 152 -6.02 -19.26 19.96
C GLN A 152 -6.23 -19.76 18.53
N GLU A 153 -7.34 -20.46 18.25
CA GLU A 153 -7.67 -20.93 16.89
C GLU A 153 -7.91 -19.73 15.96
N TYR A 154 -8.66 -18.73 16.44
CA TYR A 154 -8.89 -17.49 15.70
C TYR A 154 -7.59 -16.73 15.43
N LEU A 155 -6.71 -16.60 16.42
CA LEU A 155 -5.39 -15.95 16.25
C LEU A 155 -4.51 -16.67 15.21
N GLU A 156 -4.51 -18.00 15.22
CA GLU A 156 -3.75 -18.77 14.23
C GLU A 156 -4.37 -18.66 12.84
N SER A 157 -5.70 -18.60 12.71
CA SER A 157 -6.35 -18.31 11.42
C SER A 157 -5.92 -16.97 10.84
N GLU A 158 -5.88 -15.90 11.65
CA GLU A 158 -5.42 -14.59 11.18
C GLU A 158 -3.95 -14.63 10.75
N LYS A 159 -3.10 -15.38 11.45
CA LYS A 159 -1.70 -15.60 11.04
C LYS A 159 -1.58 -16.38 9.74
N GLU A 160 -2.44 -17.37 9.52
CA GLU A 160 -2.47 -18.15 8.28
C GLU A 160 -2.82 -17.26 7.08
N ASP A 161 -3.69 -16.28 7.25
CA ASP A 161 -4.01 -15.30 6.20
C ASP A 161 -2.78 -14.47 5.82
N PHE A 162 -2.04 -13.92 6.78
CA PHE A 162 -0.79 -13.22 6.49
C PHE A 162 0.27 -14.16 5.90
N ARG A 163 0.37 -15.39 6.39
CA ARG A 163 1.26 -16.41 5.82
C ARG A 163 0.96 -16.66 4.36
N PHE A 164 -0.31 -16.77 3.99
CA PHE A 164 -0.75 -16.93 2.60
C PHE A 164 -0.23 -15.79 1.71
N ALA A 165 -0.29 -14.54 2.17
CA ALA A 165 0.23 -13.41 1.42
C ALA A 165 1.76 -13.52 1.19
N PHE A 166 2.53 -13.83 2.24
CA PHE A 166 3.97 -14.04 2.13
C PHE A 166 4.33 -15.23 1.23
N ASP A 167 3.65 -16.36 1.40
CA ASP A 167 3.89 -17.56 0.60
C ASP A 167 3.61 -17.30 -0.88
N LYS A 168 2.51 -16.58 -1.20
CA LYS A 168 2.23 -16.15 -2.58
C LYS A 168 3.32 -15.23 -3.12
N ALA A 169 3.76 -14.23 -2.36
CA ALA A 169 4.81 -13.32 -2.77
C ALA A 169 6.12 -14.06 -3.06
N ILE A 170 6.51 -14.99 -2.19
CA ILE A 170 7.72 -15.82 -2.35
C ILE A 170 7.60 -16.73 -3.57
N GLN A 171 6.48 -17.45 -3.72
CA GLN A 171 6.26 -18.38 -4.83
C GLN A 171 6.26 -17.67 -6.19
N GLN A 172 5.68 -16.47 -6.25
CA GLN A 172 5.61 -15.68 -7.49
C GLN A 172 6.83 -14.78 -7.71
N ASN A 173 7.76 -14.72 -6.75
CA ASN A 173 8.87 -13.78 -6.74
C ASN A 173 8.42 -12.32 -6.99
N LYS A 174 7.40 -11.91 -6.23
CA LYS A 174 6.81 -10.56 -6.25
C LYS A 174 7.05 -9.85 -4.94
N ASP A 175 7.16 -8.53 -4.99
CA ASP A 175 7.19 -7.71 -3.78
C ASP A 175 5.79 -7.64 -3.16
N LEU A 176 5.70 -7.32 -1.86
CA LEU A 176 4.43 -7.29 -1.13
C LEU A 176 4.19 -5.90 -0.56
N VAL A 177 2.97 -5.37 -0.68
CA VAL A 177 2.58 -4.09 -0.07
C VAL A 177 1.25 -4.23 0.65
N PHE A 178 1.21 -3.79 1.90
CA PHE A 178 0.00 -3.67 2.70
C PHE A 178 -0.41 -2.21 2.82
N PHE A 179 -1.72 -1.96 2.73
CA PHE A 179 -2.36 -0.68 3.01
C PHE A 179 -3.43 -0.92 4.07
N LEU A 180 -3.33 -0.23 5.20
CA LEU A 180 -4.36 -0.22 6.22
C LEU A 180 -5.16 1.09 6.12
N TYR A 181 -6.48 0.98 6.14
CA TYR A 181 -7.48 2.04 6.17
C TYR A 181 -8.38 1.92 7.38
#